data_AF-A0A6V8D8B3-F1
#
_entry.id   AF-A0A6V8D8B3-F1
#
_cell.length_a   1.000
_cell.length_b   1.000
_cell.length_c   1.000
_cell.angle_alpha   90.00
_cell.angle_beta   90.00
_cell.angle_gamma   90.00
#
_symmetry.space_group_name_H-M   'P 1'
#
loop_
_entity.id
_entity.type
_entity.pdbx_description
1 polymer ?
#
loop_
_entity_poly.entity_id
_entity_poly.type
_entity_poly.pdbx_seq_one_letter_code
_entity_poly.pdbx_strand_id
1 'polypeptide(L)'
;EGLAFTEEHTMRARMANGVCLTCTRRAGNYFEATVQLRSTGRKLSEDEYTALRATLDKVLEDMADDPMFFITSEGPVTGGYDIVLGSKGLARTWGRHLVKEYGGQVAESNTIAGRKDGVDVTRLTLLYRKPGYDIGDVLRWRDNFWRPASWTKEGAIMSRIDRQERTGASWRDLESANVATQMKDQAVVDLITQDASVGEFLDPSTWQMTSVRLPWDHEKKRQARVTRIEGEWLALHHLGCDDEGGAQS
;
A
#
# COMPACT_ATOMS: atom_id res chain seq x y z
N GLU A 1 52.70 23.22 23.76
CA GLU A 1 51.27 23.02 24.11
C GLU A 1 50.45 24.02 23.32
N GLY A 2 49.47 23.57 22.54
CA GLY A 2 48.61 24.45 21.73
C GLY A 2 47.43 24.93 22.57
N LEU A 3 47.35 26.24 22.80
CA LEU A 3 46.24 26.85 23.55
C LEU A 3 44.97 26.80 22.69
N ALA A 4 43.92 26.18 23.22
CA ALA A 4 42.58 26.23 22.63
C ALA A 4 41.95 27.59 22.96
N PHE A 5 41.58 28.34 21.92
CA PHE A 5 40.90 29.62 22.05
C PHE A 5 39.42 29.45 21.70
N THR A 6 38.55 30.07 22.48
CA THR A 6 37.10 30.07 22.27
C THR A 6 36.67 31.52 22.08
N GLU A 7 36.00 31.81 20.95
CA GLU A 7 35.40 33.11 20.69
C GLU A 7 33.88 33.03 20.68
N GLU A 8 33.25 34.07 21.22
CA GLU A 8 31.82 34.31 21.09
C GLU A 8 31.58 35.49 20.16
N HIS A 9 30.71 35.30 19.18
CA HIS A 9 30.29 36.34 18.24
C HIS A 9 28.79 36.57 18.36
N THR A 10 28.38 37.83 18.35
CA THR A 10 26.95 38.21 18.34
C THR A 10 26.58 38.70 16.95
N MET A 11 25.74 37.94 16.24
CA MET A 11 25.18 38.36 14.95
C MET A 11 23.79 38.97 15.10
N ARG A 12 23.52 40.02 14.32
CA ARG A 12 22.19 40.65 14.24
C ARG A 12 21.49 40.24 12.95
N ALA A 13 20.61 39.26 13.04
CA ALA A 13 19.71 38.93 11.94
C ALA A 13 18.65 40.03 11.75
N ARG A 14 18.38 40.41 10.50
CA ARG A 14 17.23 41.24 10.13
C ARG A 14 16.32 40.44 9.22
N MET A 15 15.04 40.41 9.53
CA MET A 15 14.02 39.79 8.67
C MET A 15 13.42 40.86 7.76
N ALA A 16 13.21 40.51 6.49
CA ALA A 16 12.45 41.30 5.54
C ALA A 16 11.17 40.57 5.17
N ASN A 17 10.07 41.30 4.97
CA ASN A 17 8.83 40.73 4.50
C ASN A 17 8.96 40.37 3.02
N GLY A 18 8.61 39.14 2.66
CA GLY A 18 8.57 38.65 1.29
C GLY A 18 7.25 37.95 1.01
N VAL A 19 6.85 37.90 -0.25
CA VAL A 19 5.68 37.12 -0.68
C VAL A 19 6.12 35.67 -0.85
N CYS A 20 5.52 34.77 -0.07
CA CYS A 20 5.73 33.34 -0.26
C CYS A 20 5.12 32.91 -1.59
N LEU A 21 5.96 32.39 -2.49
CA LEU A 21 5.54 31.90 -3.80
C LEU A 21 4.50 30.78 -3.67
N THR A 22 4.74 29.83 -2.76
CA THR A 22 3.84 28.71 -2.46
C THR A 22 2.49 29.20 -1.97
N CYS A 23 2.45 30.10 -0.98
CA CYS A 23 1.19 30.64 -0.44
C CYS A 23 0.38 31.38 -1.52
N THR A 24 1.06 32.16 -2.37
CA THR A 24 0.40 32.89 -3.46
C THR A 24 -0.20 31.94 -4.49
N ARG A 25 0.54 30.90 -4.89
CA ARG A 25 0.05 29.88 -5.83
C ARG A 25 -1.11 29.08 -5.25
N ARG A 26 -1.00 28.66 -3.97
CA ARG A 26 -2.04 27.93 -3.27
C ARG A 26 -3.33 28.75 -3.14
N ALA A 27 -3.22 30.02 -2.74
CA ALA A 27 -4.36 30.93 -2.67
C ALA A 27 -4.98 31.20 -4.05
N GLY A 28 -4.18 31.15 -5.12
CA GLY A 28 -4.62 31.31 -6.50
C GLY A 28 -5.20 30.05 -7.16
N ASN A 29 -5.45 28.96 -6.41
CA ASN A 29 -5.89 27.67 -6.96
C ASN A 29 -5.00 27.13 -8.09
N TYR A 30 -3.71 27.43 -8.05
CA TYR A 30 -2.74 26.94 -9.02
C TYR A 30 -2.47 25.46 -8.78
N PHE A 31 -2.51 24.65 -9.84
CA PHE A 31 -2.12 23.24 -9.80
C PHE A 31 -1.59 22.75 -11.13
N GLU A 32 -0.76 21.71 -11.06
CA GLU A 32 -0.22 21.03 -12.24
C GLU A 32 -0.68 19.58 -12.37
N ALA A 33 -1.13 18.96 -11.27
CA ALA A 33 -1.53 17.56 -11.27
C ALA A 33 -2.75 17.28 -10.40
N THR A 34 -3.55 16.30 -10.81
CA THR A 34 -4.63 15.71 -10.02
C THR A 34 -4.36 14.23 -9.88
N VAL A 35 -4.30 13.72 -8.64
CA VAL A 35 -4.19 12.30 -8.33
C VAL A 35 -5.56 11.81 -7.85
N GLN A 36 -6.05 10.75 -8.49
CA GLN A 36 -7.34 10.14 -8.20
C GLN A 36 -7.11 8.75 -7.62
N LEU A 37 -7.45 8.56 -6.35
CA LEU A 37 -7.39 7.28 -5.67
C LEU A 37 -8.72 6.56 -5.86
N ARG A 38 -8.70 5.38 -6.47
CA ARG A 38 -9.87 4.51 -6.70
C ARG A 38 -9.52 3.08 -6.31
N SER A 39 -10.55 2.22 -6.22
CA SER A 39 -10.38 0.77 -6.07
C SER A 39 -11.04 0.02 -7.23
N THR A 40 -10.53 -1.17 -7.51
CA THR A 40 -11.11 -2.11 -8.47
C THR A 40 -12.12 -3.01 -7.79
N GLY A 41 -13.33 -3.13 -8.34
CA GLY A 41 -14.36 -4.08 -7.89
C GLY A 41 -15.15 -3.66 -6.66
N ARG A 42 -14.73 -2.62 -5.92
CA ARG A 42 -15.47 -2.05 -4.79
C ARG A 42 -15.11 -0.58 -4.53
N LYS A 43 -15.80 0.05 -3.57
CA LYS A 43 -15.41 1.36 -3.03
C LYS A 43 -14.27 1.18 -2.02
N LEU A 44 -13.37 2.16 -1.96
CA LEU A 44 -12.41 2.30 -0.86
C LEU A 44 -13.19 2.67 0.41
N SER A 45 -12.79 2.10 1.55
CA SER A 45 -13.23 2.60 2.85
C SER A 45 -12.52 3.91 3.20
N GLU A 46 -13.06 4.62 4.19
CA GLU A 46 -12.46 5.85 4.73
C GLU A 46 -11.04 5.59 5.26
N ASP A 47 -10.86 4.48 5.98
CA ASP A 47 -9.56 4.08 6.52
C ASP A 47 -8.55 3.78 5.40
N GLU A 48 -8.99 3.15 4.31
CA GLU A 48 -8.11 2.80 3.19
C GLU A 48 -7.59 4.05 2.48
N TYR A 49 -8.44 4.99 2.08
CA TYR A 49 -7.92 6.18 1.41
C TYR A 49 -7.12 7.07 2.38
N THR A 50 -7.46 7.07 3.68
CA THR A 50 -6.67 7.78 4.71
C THR A 50 -5.26 7.20 4.81
N ALA A 51 -5.14 5.86 4.83
CA ALA A 51 -3.84 5.18 4.81
C ALA A 51 -3.06 5.48 3.52
N LEU A 52 -3.71 5.43 2.35
CA LEU A 52 -3.07 5.79 1.08
C LEU A 52 -2.60 7.24 1.10
N ARG A 53 -3.42 8.17 1.57
CA ARG A 53 -3.10 9.61 1.65
C ARG A 53 -1.93 9.89 2.59
N ALA A 54 -1.85 9.20 3.73
CA ALA A 54 -0.72 9.34 4.66
C ALA A 54 0.62 8.99 4.01
N THR A 55 0.63 8.14 2.97
CA THR A 55 1.88 7.84 2.24
C THR A 55 2.41 9.00 1.40
N LEU A 56 1.58 10.00 1.07
CA LEU A 56 2.07 11.21 0.41
C LEU A 56 3.05 11.97 1.32
N ASP A 57 2.77 12.02 2.62
CA ASP A 57 3.63 12.72 3.58
C ASP A 57 4.98 11.99 3.71
N LYS A 58 4.98 10.65 3.73
CA LYS A 58 6.22 9.84 3.67
C LYS A 58 7.04 10.12 2.40
N VAL A 59 6.37 10.20 1.25
CA VAL A 59 7.05 10.52 -0.02
C VAL A 59 7.64 11.92 0.00
N LEU A 60 6.99 12.88 0.66
CA LEU A 60 7.51 14.23 0.82
C LEU A 60 8.77 14.26 1.70
N GLU A 61 8.81 13.48 2.78
CA GLU A 61 9.97 13.37 3.67
C GLU A 61 11.22 12.84 2.94
N ASP A 62 11.04 11.96 1.95
CA ASP A 62 12.13 11.37 1.17
C ASP A 62 12.61 12.25 -0.01
N MET A 63 11.90 13.35 -0.30
CA MET A 63 12.20 14.21 -1.44
C MET A 63 12.89 15.51 -1.01
N ALA A 64 13.69 16.08 -1.92
CA ALA A 64 14.24 17.42 -1.70
C ALA A 64 13.11 18.47 -1.65
N ASP A 65 13.24 19.43 -0.75
CA ASP A 65 12.30 20.53 -0.62
C ASP A 65 12.11 21.28 -1.95
N ASP A 66 10.86 21.34 -2.42
CA ASP A 66 10.45 22.10 -3.59
C ASP A 66 9.24 22.98 -3.21
N PRO A 67 9.28 24.31 -3.44
CA PRO A 67 8.14 25.21 -3.20
C PRO A 67 6.84 24.81 -3.91
N MET A 68 6.91 23.93 -4.92
CA MET A 68 5.78 23.38 -5.67
C MET A 68 5.16 22.12 -5.05
N PHE A 69 5.76 21.57 -4.00
CA PHE A 69 5.23 20.41 -3.27
C PHE A 69 4.18 20.85 -2.25
N PHE A 70 3.04 21.31 -2.75
CA PHE A 70 1.90 21.67 -1.94
C PHE A 70 0.61 21.07 -2.49
N ILE A 71 -0.35 20.89 -1.59
CA ILE A 71 -1.72 20.47 -1.90
C ILE A 71 -2.58 21.72 -2.05
N THR A 72 -3.23 21.84 -3.20
CA THR A 72 -4.18 22.92 -3.50
C THR A 72 -5.53 22.63 -2.87
N SER A 73 -6.03 21.42 -3.10
CA SER A 73 -7.29 20.92 -2.54
C SER A 73 -7.26 19.40 -2.50
N GLU A 74 -7.98 18.80 -1.57
CA GLU A 74 -8.18 17.36 -1.51
C GLU A 74 -9.52 17.02 -0.86
N GLY A 75 -10.05 15.83 -1.13
CA GLY A 75 -11.26 15.37 -0.46
C GLY A 75 -11.90 14.12 -1.09
N PRO A 76 -12.88 13.53 -0.39
CA PRO A 76 -13.64 12.40 -0.88
C PRO A 76 -14.52 12.82 -2.07
N VAL A 77 -14.63 11.92 -3.04
CA VAL A 77 -15.49 12.05 -4.22
C VAL A 77 -16.26 10.76 -4.43
N THR A 78 -17.27 10.78 -5.29
CA THR A 78 -18.04 9.57 -5.60
C THR A 78 -17.11 8.47 -6.14
N GLY A 79 -16.89 7.43 -5.34
CA GLY A 79 -16.07 6.27 -5.70
C GLY A 79 -14.59 6.38 -5.35
N GLY A 80 -14.15 7.41 -4.62
CA GLY A 80 -12.76 7.49 -4.15
C GLY A 80 -12.37 8.82 -3.52
N TYR A 81 -11.12 9.22 -3.69
CA TYR A 81 -10.55 10.43 -3.10
C TYR A 81 -9.65 11.13 -4.11
N ASP A 82 -9.75 12.44 -4.23
CA ASP A 82 -8.97 13.24 -5.19
C ASP A 82 -8.04 14.22 -4.47
N ILE A 83 -6.81 14.34 -4.97
CA ILE A 83 -5.77 15.22 -4.45
C ILE A 83 -5.26 16.08 -5.59
N VAL A 84 -5.26 17.39 -5.40
CA VAL A 84 -4.79 18.37 -6.37
C VAL A 84 -3.44 18.93 -5.92
N LEU A 85 -2.42 18.73 -6.74
CA LEU A 85 -1.01 18.99 -6.41
C LEU A 85 -0.41 20.09 -7.28
N GLY A 86 0.48 20.87 -6.67
CA GLY A 86 1.28 21.89 -7.34
C GLY A 86 2.31 21.34 -8.33
N SER A 87 2.71 20.07 -8.22
CA SER A 87 3.79 19.48 -9.02
C SER A 87 3.41 18.14 -9.66
N LYS A 88 3.72 18.00 -10.96
CA LYS A 88 3.64 16.70 -11.68
C LYS A 88 4.66 15.68 -11.20
N GLY A 89 5.84 16.15 -10.78
CA GLY A 89 6.92 15.29 -10.30
C GLY A 89 6.49 14.55 -9.03
N LEU A 90 5.95 15.30 -8.06
CA LEU A 90 5.40 14.75 -6.83
C LEU A 90 4.29 13.73 -7.11
N ALA A 91 3.32 14.07 -7.97
CA ALA A 91 2.23 13.17 -8.34
C ALA A 91 2.73 11.83 -8.89
N ARG A 92 3.72 11.85 -9.79
CA ARG A 92 4.31 10.63 -10.37
C ARG A 92 5.10 9.81 -9.37
N THR A 93 5.89 10.47 -8.51
CA THR A 93 6.64 9.77 -7.46
C THR A 93 5.70 9.08 -6.50
N TRP A 94 4.66 9.77 -6.05
CA TRP A 94 3.65 9.18 -5.17
C TRP A 94 2.88 8.05 -5.88
N GLY A 95 2.47 8.22 -7.14
CA GLY A 95 1.84 7.15 -7.92
C GLY A 95 2.68 5.87 -8.02
N ARG A 96 4.01 6.00 -8.22
CA ARG A 96 4.93 4.85 -8.19
C ARG A 96 5.04 4.22 -6.81
N HIS A 97 5.09 5.03 -5.76
CA HIS A 97 5.08 4.55 -4.37
C HIS A 97 3.83 3.72 -4.08
N LEU A 98 2.64 4.22 -4.47
CA LEU A 98 1.37 3.50 -4.29
C LEU A 98 1.37 2.12 -4.97
N VAL A 99 1.84 2.04 -6.22
CA VAL A 99 1.92 0.75 -6.94
C VAL A 99 2.93 -0.21 -6.31
N LYS A 100 4.05 0.32 -5.80
CA LYS A 100 5.08 -0.49 -5.17
C LYS A 100 4.58 -1.12 -3.86
N GLU A 101 3.93 -0.33 -3.02
CA GLU A 101 3.50 -0.76 -1.68
C GLU A 101 2.17 -1.53 -1.71
N TYR A 102 1.18 -1.04 -2.47
CA TYR A 102 -0.19 -1.57 -2.46
C TYR A 102 -0.60 -2.29 -3.75
N GLY A 103 0.31 -2.43 -4.70
CA GLY A 103 0.01 -3.00 -6.01
C GLY A 103 -0.95 -2.12 -6.80
N GLY A 104 -1.59 -2.70 -7.80
CA GLY A 104 -2.56 -2.04 -8.66
C GLY A 104 -1.95 -1.36 -9.88
N GLN A 105 -2.71 -0.43 -10.45
CA GLN A 105 -2.37 0.22 -11.70
C GLN A 105 -2.48 1.74 -11.59
N VAL A 106 -1.60 2.42 -12.32
CA VAL A 106 -1.66 3.87 -12.53
C VAL A 106 -1.89 4.15 -14.01
N ALA A 107 -2.91 4.95 -14.32
CA ALA A 107 -3.12 5.52 -15.64
C ALA A 107 -2.82 7.03 -15.60
N GLU A 108 -2.03 7.51 -16.56
CA GLU A 108 -1.71 8.92 -16.71
C GLU A 108 -2.38 9.51 -17.95
N SER A 109 -2.92 10.72 -17.84
CA SER A 109 -3.38 11.52 -18.97
C SER A 109 -2.93 12.98 -18.81
N ASN A 110 -2.70 13.67 -19.93
CA ASN A 110 -2.30 15.07 -19.91
C ASN A 110 -3.31 15.90 -20.71
N THR A 111 -3.70 17.04 -20.17
CA THR A 111 -4.59 18.02 -20.83
C THR A 111 -3.86 19.33 -20.99
N ILE A 112 -4.11 20.05 -22.09
CA ILE A 112 -3.51 21.38 -22.31
C ILE A 112 -4.38 22.40 -21.56
N ALA A 113 -3.78 23.10 -20.60
CA ALA A 113 -4.43 24.15 -19.81
C ALA A 113 -4.24 25.54 -20.42
N GLY A 114 -3.22 25.73 -21.26
CA GLY A 114 -2.95 26.98 -21.95
C GLY A 114 -1.63 26.96 -22.70
N ARG A 115 -1.20 28.13 -23.19
CA ARG A 115 0.10 28.34 -23.82
C ARG A 115 0.85 29.47 -23.13
N LYS A 116 2.13 29.27 -22.90
CA LYS A 116 3.04 30.29 -22.38
C LYS A 116 4.33 30.26 -23.20
N ASP A 117 4.73 31.42 -23.74
CA ASP A 117 5.96 31.57 -24.54
C ASP A 117 6.06 30.58 -25.70
N GLY A 118 4.92 30.26 -26.32
CA GLY A 118 4.82 29.29 -27.42
C GLY A 118 4.82 27.81 -27.00
N VAL A 119 4.95 27.52 -25.70
CA VAL A 119 4.95 26.16 -25.14
C VAL A 119 3.60 25.85 -24.49
N ASP A 120 3.06 24.67 -24.77
CA ASP A 120 1.83 24.19 -24.14
C ASP A 120 2.06 23.92 -22.64
N VAL A 121 1.27 24.60 -21.79
CA VAL A 121 1.21 24.34 -20.36
C VAL A 121 0.18 23.24 -20.13
N THR A 122 0.64 22.06 -19.73
CA THR A 122 -0.23 20.89 -19.51
C THR A 122 -0.56 20.67 -18.04
N ARG A 123 -1.66 19.98 -17.76
CA ARG A 123 -2.03 19.43 -16.46
C ARG A 123 -2.07 17.91 -16.54
N LEU A 124 -1.51 17.26 -15.52
CA LEU A 124 -1.48 15.81 -15.38
C LEU A 124 -2.70 15.33 -14.60
N THR A 125 -3.35 14.27 -15.06
CA THR A 125 -4.27 13.47 -14.24
C THR A 125 -3.68 12.09 -14.07
N LEU A 126 -3.55 11.63 -12.83
CA LEU A 126 -3.01 10.33 -12.46
C LEU A 126 -4.09 9.55 -11.73
N LEU A 127 -4.61 8.50 -12.35
CA LEU A 127 -5.62 7.62 -11.78
C LEU A 127 -4.94 6.37 -11.23
N TYR A 128 -4.91 6.24 -9.90
CA TYR A 128 -4.49 5.03 -9.21
C TYR A 128 -5.69 4.15 -8.89
N ARG A 129 -5.57 2.85 -9.19
CA ARG A 129 -6.57 1.83 -8.86
C ARG A 129 -5.96 0.77 -7.94
N LYS A 130 -6.30 0.83 -6.65
CA LYS A 130 -5.91 -0.18 -5.64
C LYS A 130 -6.67 -1.49 -5.91
N PRO A 131 -6.00 -2.66 -5.89
CA PRO A 131 -6.69 -3.95 -5.89
C PRO A 131 -7.57 -4.10 -4.64
N GLY A 132 -8.63 -4.91 -4.74
CA GLY A 132 -9.56 -5.16 -3.64
C GLY A 132 -9.01 -6.07 -2.52
N TYR A 133 -7.74 -6.47 -2.62
CA TYR A 133 -7.00 -7.39 -1.77
C TYR A 133 -5.56 -6.90 -1.59
N ASP A 134 -4.87 -7.44 -0.60
CA ASP A 134 -3.49 -7.09 -0.24
C ASP A 134 -2.56 -8.33 -0.24
N ILE A 135 -1.26 -8.09 -0.08
CA ILE A 135 -0.28 -9.18 0.10
C ILE A 135 -0.66 -9.98 1.35
N GLY A 136 -0.59 -11.31 1.25
CA GLY A 136 -0.89 -12.21 2.36
C GLY A 136 -2.37 -12.61 2.48
N ASP A 137 -3.29 -11.91 1.81
CA ASP A 137 -4.70 -12.32 1.67
C ASP A 137 -4.82 -13.70 1.01
N VAL A 138 -5.98 -14.35 1.17
CA VAL A 138 -6.29 -15.60 0.48
C VAL A 138 -7.29 -15.32 -0.63
N LEU A 139 -6.89 -15.62 -1.87
CA LEU A 139 -7.69 -15.45 -3.08
C LEU A 139 -8.05 -16.81 -3.67
N ARG A 140 -9.29 -16.95 -4.14
CA ARG A 140 -9.70 -18.03 -5.03
C ARG A 140 -9.46 -17.59 -6.47
N TRP A 141 -8.56 -18.28 -7.16
CA TRP A 141 -8.18 -18.00 -8.55
C TRP A 141 -7.84 -19.29 -9.29
N ARG A 142 -8.39 -19.47 -10.50
CA ARG A 142 -8.27 -20.70 -11.31
C ARG A 142 -8.55 -21.97 -10.49
N ASP A 143 -9.70 -21.97 -9.79
CA ASP A 143 -10.19 -23.07 -8.94
C ASP A 143 -9.30 -23.49 -7.76
N ASN A 144 -8.30 -22.69 -7.41
CA ASN A 144 -7.39 -22.98 -6.30
C ASN A 144 -7.30 -21.77 -5.35
N PHE A 145 -6.82 -22.02 -4.13
CA PHE A 145 -6.51 -20.97 -3.17
C PHE A 145 -5.04 -20.55 -3.27
N TRP A 146 -4.84 -19.24 -3.39
CA TRP A 146 -3.55 -18.60 -3.56
C TRP A 146 -3.40 -17.44 -2.58
N ARG A 147 -2.16 -17.10 -2.25
CA ARG A 147 -1.80 -15.88 -1.53
C ARG A 147 -0.95 -14.98 -2.43
N PRO A 148 -1.30 -13.69 -2.62
CA PRO A 148 -0.40 -12.75 -3.27
C PRO A 148 0.84 -12.59 -2.39
N ALA A 149 2.01 -12.94 -2.92
CA ALA A 149 3.28 -12.91 -2.18
C ALA A 149 4.07 -11.62 -2.42
N SER A 150 3.96 -11.04 -3.62
CA SER A 150 4.60 -9.75 -3.94
C SER A 150 3.94 -9.09 -5.13
N TRP A 151 3.99 -7.76 -5.19
CA TRP A 151 3.56 -6.99 -6.35
C TRP A 151 4.59 -7.04 -7.47
N THR A 152 4.10 -6.94 -8.70
CA THR A 152 4.90 -6.73 -9.91
C THR A 152 4.29 -5.58 -10.69
N LYS A 153 5.00 -5.08 -11.70
CA LYS A 153 4.48 -4.01 -12.57
C LYS A 153 3.15 -4.38 -13.25
N GLU A 154 2.99 -5.64 -13.64
CA GLU A 154 1.87 -6.12 -14.46
C GLU A 154 0.85 -6.96 -13.68
N GLY A 155 1.04 -7.16 -12.37
CA GLY A 155 0.18 -8.02 -11.55
C GLY A 155 0.84 -8.42 -10.24
N ALA A 156 0.72 -9.69 -9.85
CA ALA A 156 1.30 -10.22 -8.61
C ALA A 156 1.97 -11.58 -8.82
N ILE A 157 2.94 -11.90 -7.96
CA ILE A 157 3.41 -13.27 -7.79
C ILE A 157 2.49 -13.96 -6.79
N MET A 158 1.79 -15.00 -7.25
CA MET A 158 0.87 -15.79 -6.46
C MET A 158 1.59 -17.04 -5.92
N SER A 159 1.34 -17.37 -4.66
CA SER A 159 1.84 -18.59 -4.02
C SER A 159 0.68 -19.49 -3.63
N ARG A 160 0.73 -20.76 -4.06
CA ARG A 160 -0.38 -21.70 -3.89
C ARG A 160 -0.41 -22.27 -2.47
N ILE A 161 -1.60 -22.44 -1.90
CA ILE A 161 -1.74 -22.85 -0.50
C ILE A 161 -1.50 -24.36 -0.29
N ASP A 162 -2.04 -25.21 -1.16
CA ASP A 162 -2.02 -26.67 -1.01
C ASP A 162 -0.69 -27.34 -1.39
N ARG A 163 0.17 -26.66 -2.16
CA ARG A 163 1.47 -27.20 -2.62
C ARG A 163 2.49 -26.10 -2.89
N GLN A 164 3.77 -26.48 -2.94
CA GLN A 164 4.86 -25.58 -3.30
C GLN A 164 4.81 -25.19 -4.78
N GLU A 165 4.04 -24.17 -5.10
CA GLU A 165 3.88 -23.65 -6.46
C GLU A 165 3.77 -22.12 -6.42
N ARG A 166 4.56 -21.43 -7.25
CA ARG A 166 4.48 -19.98 -7.44
C ARG A 166 4.28 -19.66 -8.91
N THR A 167 3.43 -18.68 -9.20
CA THR A 167 3.17 -18.25 -10.58
C THR A 167 2.88 -16.76 -10.65
N GLY A 168 3.17 -16.15 -11.79
CA GLY A 168 2.76 -14.78 -12.07
C GLY A 168 1.28 -14.74 -12.48
N ALA A 169 0.54 -13.77 -11.97
CA ALA A 169 -0.82 -13.47 -12.40
C ALA A 169 -0.88 -12.01 -12.82
N SER A 170 -1.33 -11.73 -14.05
CA SER A 170 -1.50 -10.35 -14.51
C SER A 170 -2.69 -9.68 -13.82
N TRP A 171 -2.75 -8.34 -13.84
CA TRP A 171 -3.93 -7.62 -13.35
C TRP A 171 -5.22 -8.09 -14.03
N ARG A 172 -5.17 -8.39 -15.34
CA ARG A 172 -6.31 -8.94 -16.08
C ARG A 172 -6.69 -10.34 -15.58
N ASP A 173 -5.72 -11.21 -15.29
CA ASP A 173 -6.00 -12.53 -14.71
C ASP A 173 -6.66 -12.42 -13.33
N LEU A 174 -6.29 -11.39 -12.56
CA LEU A 174 -6.76 -11.19 -11.20
C LEU A 174 -8.10 -10.44 -11.12
N GLU A 175 -8.63 -9.92 -12.23
CA GLU A 175 -10.00 -9.38 -12.29
C GLU A 175 -11.05 -10.44 -11.95
N SER A 176 -10.78 -11.71 -12.25
CA SER A 176 -11.65 -12.84 -11.89
C SER A 176 -11.31 -13.47 -10.54
N ALA A 177 -10.33 -12.95 -9.80
CA ALA A 177 -9.96 -13.47 -8.50
C ALA A 177 -10.94 -12.97 -7.43
N ASN A 178 -11.38 -13.87 -6.56
CA ASN A 178 -12.25 -13.52 -5.44
C ASN A 178 -11.49 -13.61 -4.12
N VAL A 179 -11.68 -12.62 -3.25
CA VAL A 179 -11.10 -12.65 -1.90
C VAL A 179 -11.86 -13.66 -1.06
N ALA A 180 -11.19 -14.72 -0.61
CA ALA A 180 -11.76 -15.70 0.29
C ALA A 180 -11.66 -15.21 1.74
N THR A 181 -10.48 -14.73 2.16
CA THR A 181 -10.25 -14.16 3.50
C THR A 181 -9.16 -13.10 3.46
N GLN A 182 -9.33 -12.01 4.20
CA GLN A 182 -8.30 -10.97 4.35
C GLN A 182 -7.28 -11.36 5.42
N MET A 183 -6.07 -10.82 5.34
CA MET A 183 -4.99 -11.10 6.29
C MET A 183 -5.37 -10.78 7.74
N LYS A 184 -6.14 -9.71 7.96
CA LYS A 184 -6.64 -9.31 9.28
C LYS A 184 -7.63 -10.31 9.91
N ASP A 185 -8.26 -11.16 9.09
CA ASP A 185 -9.23 -12.16 9.55
C ASP A 185 -8.57 -13.54 9.75
N GLN A 186 -7.26 -13.65 9.51
CA GLN A 186 -6.46 -14.86 9.75
C GLN A 186 -6.02 -14.92 11.21
N ALA A 187 -5.90 -16.12 11.76
CA ALA A 187 -5.43 -16.35 13.12
C ALA A 187 -4.03 -17.00 13.13
N VAL A 188 -3.22 -16.64 14.11
CA VAL A 188 -1.97 -17.34 14.43
C VAL A 188 -2.25 -18.19 15.66
N VAL A 189 -1.99 -19.50 15.56
CA VAL A 189 -2.34 -20.48 16.59
C VAL A 189 -1.15 -21.36 16.95
N ASP A 190 -1.08 -21.72 18.23
CA ASP A 190 -0.16 -22.73 18.73
C ASP A 190 -0.75 -24.13 18.51
N LEU A 191 0.04 -25.01 17.92
CA LEU A 191 -0.32 -26.42 17.77
C LEU A 191 -0.06 -27.15 19.08
N ILE A 192 -1.10 -27.73 19.68
CA ILE A 192 -1.03 -28.48 20.94
C ILE A 192 -0.48 -29.88 20.66
N THR A 193 -1.01 -30.54 19.64
CA THR A 193 -0.54 -31.82 19.13
C THR A 193 -0.31 -31.71 17.62
N GLN A 194 0.62 -32.49 17.08
CA GLN A 194 0.88 -32.52 15.65
C GLN A 194 1.49 -33.86 15.24
N ASP A 195 1.05 -34.37 14.10
CA ASP A 195 1.67 -35.49 13.39
C ASP A 195 2.42 -35.00 12.14
N ALA A 196 2.63 -35.88 11.15
CA ALA A 196 3.34 -35.52 9.92
C ALA A 196 2.52 -34.63 8.96
N SER A 197 1.20 -34.54 9.12
CA SER A 197 0.27 -33.94 8.16
C SER A 197 -0.89 -33.15 8.79
N VAL A 198 -1.17 -33.35 10.07
CA VAL A 198 -2.27 -32.74 10.80
C VAL A 198 -1.74 -32.13 12.10
N GLY A 199 -2.19 -30.91 12.40
CA GLY A 199 -1.97 -30.25 13.68
C GLY A 199 -3.32 -29.98 14.35
N GLU A 200 -3.38 -30.16 15.67
CA GLU A 200 -4.54 -29.79 16.48
C GLU A 200 -4.23 -28.53 17.28
N PHE A 201 -5.20 -27.63 17.32
CA PHE A 201 -5.12 -26.37 18.04
C PHE A 201 -6.46 -26.06 18.69
N LEU A 202 -6.44 -25.06 19.58
CA LEU A 202 -7.64 -24.54 20.22
C LEU A 202 -8.23 -23.44 19.35
N ASP A 203 -9.43 -23.64 18.81
CA ASP A 203 -10.11 -22.62 17.99
C ASP A 203 -10.30 -21.32 18.82
N PRO A 204 -9.71 -20.19 18.40
CA PRO A 204 -9.78 -18.94 19.17
C PRO A 204 -11.20 -18.38 19.37
N SER A 205 -12.15 -18.77 18.52
CA SER A 205 -13.53 -18.29 18.55
C SER A 205 -14.44 -19.15 19.43
N THR A 206 -14.16 -20.45 19.53
CA THR A 206 -15.03 -21.41 20.24
C THR A 206 -14.38 -22.07 21.45
N TRP A 207 -13.06 -21.95 21.60
CA TRP A 207 -12.25 -22.64 22.60
C TRP A 207 -12.42 -24.16 22.58
N GLN A 208 -12.70 -24.72 21.40
CA GLN A 208 -12.80 -26.16 21.18
C GLN A 208 -11.57 -26.68 20.44
N MET A 209 -11.17 -27.92 20.74
CA MET A 209 -10.12 -28.59 20.01
C MET A 209 -10.55 -28.83 18.56
N THR A 210 -9.71 -28.44 17.62
CA THR A 210 -9.95 -28.62 16.19
C THR A 210 -8.64 -28.98 15.51
N SER A 211 -8.74 -29.70 14.39
CA SER A 211 -7.60 -30.12 13.58
C SER A 211 -7.54 -29.36 12.26
N VAL A 212 -6.33 -29.21 11.73
CA VAL A 212 -6.08 -28.64 10.41
C VAL A 212 -4.97 -29.40 9.72
N ARG A 213 -5.09 -29.55 8.39
CA ARG A 213 -4.00 -30.09 7.58
C ARG A 213 -2.85 -29.10 7.55
N LEU A 214 -1.66 -29.55 7.89
CA LEU A 214 -0.45 -28.74 7.91
C LEU A 214 -0.04 -28.34 6.48
N PRO A 215 0.50 -27.12 6.29
CA PRO A 215 0.98 -26.67 5.00
C PRO A 215 2.26 -27.42 4.61
N TRP A 216 2.61 -27.37 3.32
CA TRP A 216 3.75 -28.10 2.76
C TRP A 216 5.12 -27.60 3.27
N ASP A 217 5.20 -26.41 3.84
CA ASP A 217 6.38 -25.79 4.44
C ASP A 217 6.36 -25.80 5.98
N HIS A 218 5.51 -26.62 6.59
CA HIS A 218 5.36 -26.66 8.03
C HIS A 218 6.67 -26.96 8.77
N GLU A 219 6.95 -26.18 9.80
CA GLU A 219 8.08 -26.37 10.71
C GLU A 219 7.58 -26.49 12.15
N LYS A 220 8.01 -27.54 12.88
CA LYS A 220 7.51 -27.86 14.23
C LYS A 220 7.64 -26.74 15.27
N LYS A 221 8.55 -25.78 15.07
CA LYS A 221 8.81 -24.66 15.99
C LYS A 221 8.06 -23.38 15.60
N ARG A 222 7.41 -23.35 14.44
CA ARG A 222 6.70 -22.19 13.93
C ARG A 222 5.22 -22.29 14.31
N GLN A 223 4.64 -21.18 14.74
CA GLN A 223 3.19 -21.10 14.94
C GLN A 223 2.48 -21.28 13.60
N ALA A 224 1.30 -21.91 13.64
CA ALA A 224 0.52 -22.13 12.43
C ALA A 224 -0.34 -20.89 12.15
N ARG A 225 -0.29 -20.38 10.92
CA ARG A 225 -1.24 -19.38 10.45
C ARG A 225 -2.42 -20.11 9.81
N VAL A 226 -3.62 -19.84 10.30
CA VAL A 226 -4.85 -20.51 9.86
C VAL A 226 -5.89 -19.48 9.46
N THR A 227 -6.75 -19.86 8.51
CA THR A 227 -7.89 -19.07 8.07
C THR A 227 -9.14 -19.93 8.00
N ARG A 228 -10.32 -19.32 8.01
CA ARG A 228 -11.59 -20.03 7.93
C ARG A 228 -12.29 -19.74 6.60
N ILE A 229 -12.53 -20.77 5.80
CA ILE A 229 -13.21 -20.66 4.50
C ILE A 229 -14.40 -21.63 4.53
N GLU A 230 -15.60 -21.12 4.24
CA GLU A 230 -16.83 -21.93 4.22
C GLU A 230 -17.09 -22.75 5.51
N GLY A 231 -16.59 -22.25 6.65
CA GLY A 231 -16.75 -22.89 7.95
C GLY A 231 -15.62 -23.83 8.35
N GLU A 232 -14.73 -24.19 7.42
CA GLU A 232 -13.58 -25.09 7.65
C GLU A 232 -12.28 -24.32 7.85
N TRP A 233 -11.40 -24.87 8.69
CA TRP A 233 -10.07 -24.32 8.92
C TRP A 233 -9.09 -24.78 7.84
N LEU A 234 -8.32 -23.83 7.33
CA LEU A 234 -7.26 -24.06 6.35
C LEU A 234 -5.96 -23.45 6.88
N ALA A 235 -4.90 -24.26 6.98
CA ALA A 235 -3.59 -23.74 7.31
C ALA A 235 -2.93 -23.12 6.09
N LEU A 236 -2.24 -22.01 6.31
CA LEU A 236 -1.57 -21.23 5.29
C LEU A 236 -0.07 -21.51 5.35
N HIS A 237 0.55 -21.74 4.19
CA HIS A 237 2.00 -21.74 4.07
C HIS A 237 2.56 -20.35 4.39
N HIS A 238 3.80 -20.29 4.84
CA HIS A 238 4.48 -19.07 5.24
C HIS A 238 4.82 -18.17 4.05
N LEU A 239 4.55 -16.89 4.20
CA LEU A 239 5.05 -15.83 3.33
C LEU A 239 5.87 -14.83 4.14
N GLY A 240 6.81 -14.14 3.48
CA GLY A 240 7.64 -13.13 4.16
C GLY A 240 6.84 -12.00 4.82
N CYS A 241 5.64 -11.69 4.31
CA CYS A 241 4.73 -10.71 4.94
C CYS A 241 4.18 -11.17 6.31
N ASP A 242 4.21 -12.47 6.61
CA ASP A 242 3.69 -13.01 7.86
C ASP A 242 4.55 -12.66 9.07
N ASP A 243 5.84 -12.40 8.83
CA ASP A 243 6.82 -12.00 9.85
C ASP A 243 6.64 -10.52 10.26
N GLU A 244 6.23 -9.66 9.33
CA GLU A 244 6.04 -8.22 9.55
C GLU A 244 4.78 -7.91 10.38
N GLY A 245 3.74 -8.75 10.26
CA GLY A 245 2.48 -8.62 10.99
C GLY A 245 2.52 -9.13 12.45
N GLY A 246 3.59 -9.80 12.87
CA GLY A 246 3.75 -10.33 14.24
C GLY A 246 4.32 -9.31 15.25
N ALA A 247 4.70 -8.11 14.80
CA ALA A 247 5.34 -7.09 15.64
C ALA A 247 4.37 -6.05 16.25
N GLN A 248 3.06 -6.24 16.10
CA GLN A 248 2.04 -5.40 16.72
C GLN A 248 1.00 -6.26 17.44
N SER A 249 1.43 -6.85 18.55
CA SER A 249 0.56 -7.38 19.61
C SER A 249 1.09 -6.92 20.95
#